data_AF-A0A3E0J7D3-F1
#
_entry.id   AF-A0A3E0J7D3-F1
#
_cell.length_a   1.000
_cell.length_b   1.000
_cell.length_c   1.000
_cell.angle_alpha   90.00
_cell.angle_beta   90.00
_cell.angle_gamma   90.00
#
_symmetry.space_group_name_H-M   'P 1'
#
loop_
_entity.id
_entity.type
_entity.pdbx_description
1 polymer ?
#
loop_
_entity_poly.entity_id
_entity_poly.type
_entity_poly.pdbx_seq_one_letter_code
_entity_poly.pdbx_strand_id
1 'polypeptide(L)'
;MRKRRWFPKAWYHITARGNRKADIFYDEKDRYKYLTLLQEAKLSHPFHLHSFCLMSNHVHLLIETIELPPGTFMKDLHSQYSMYFNKKYGYVGHLFEGPYKAKLENDVNAVLQVSRYIHLNPCRALITFQPEDYKWSSYAHYLSPTPYYSEFVTTSTILSYFKDVKQYEVFVQLENKARPGHPRNG
;
A
#
# COMPACT_ATOMS: atom_id res chain seq x y z
N MET A 1 -15.83 21.21 -5.33
CA MET A 1 -14.69 20.33 -4.91
C MET A 1 -13.39 21.09 -5.11
N ARG A 2 -12.58 21.28 -4.05
CA ARG A 2 -11.22 21.82 -4.22
C ARG A 2 -10.36 20.77 -4.92
N LYS A 3 -9.94 21.02 -6.17
CA LYS A 3 -8.97 20.15 -6.86
C LYS A 3 -7.73 20.02 -5.97
N ARG A 4 -7.36 18.79 -5.58
CA ARG A 4 -6.09 18.57 -4.89
C ARG A 4 -4.97 18.91 -5.87
N ARG A 5 -4.00 19.72 -5.41
CA ARG A 5 -2.79 19.97 -6.16
C ARG A 5 -2.05 18.63 -6.32
N TRP A 6 -1.66 18.32 -7.54
CA TRP A 6 -0.90 17.14 -7.88
C TRP A 6 0.14 17.54 -8.93
N PHE A 7 1.10 16.66 -9.15
CA PHE A 7 2.23 16.85 -10.05
C PHE A 7 2.50 15.54 -10.80
N PRO A 8 2.86 15.60 -12.09
CA PRO A 8 3.38 14.45 -12.81
C PRO A 8 4.74 14.02 -12.23
N LYS A 9 5.10 12.75 -12.38
CA LYS A 9 6.38 12.17 -11.90
C LYS A 9 6.64 12.44 -10.42
N ALA A 10 5.58 12.41 -9.62
CA ALA A 10 5.64 12.73 -8.21
C ALA A 10 5.13 11.58 -7.35
N TRP A 11 5.70 11.47 -6.16
CA TRP A 11 5.49 10.34 -5.27
C TRP A 11 4.42 10.66 -4.24
N TYR A 12 3.47 9.74 -4.07
CA TYR A 12 2.39 9.90 -3.11
C TYR A 12 2.28 8.70 -2.19
N HIS A 13 2.27 8.96 -0.88
CA HIS A 13 1.76 8.03 0.10
C HIS A 13 0.24 8.13 0.16
N ILE A 14 -0.44 7.08 -0.31
CA ILE A 14 -1.88 6.97 -0.28
C ILE A 14 -2.32 6.11 0.90
N THR A 15 -3.31 6.61 1.64
CA THR A 15 -3.96 5.86 2.70
C THR A 15 -5.47 5.92 2.58
N ALA A 16 -6.16 4.80 2.76
CA ALA A 16 -7.61 4.74 2.83
C ALA A 16 -8.03 3.80 3.95
N ARG A 17 -9.00 4.21 4.77
CA ARG A 17 -9.39 3.50 5.99
C ARG A 17 -10.90 3.25 5.99
N GLY A 18 -11.30 2.13 6.56
CA GLY A 18 -12.71 1.80 6.79
C GLY A 18 -13.41 2.81 7.66
N ASN A 19 -14.68 3.03 7.37
CA ASN A 19 -15.55 3.90 8.13
C ASN A 19 -15.57 3.43 9.60
N ARG A 20 -15.46 4.37 10.55
CA ARG A 20 -15.33 4.08 11.99
C ARG A 20 -14.16 3.14 12.33
N LYS A 21 -13.10 3.11 11.51
CA LYS A 21 -11.95 2.19 11.61
C LYS A 21 -12.34 0.71 11.51
N ALA A 22 -13.53 0.41 10.97
CA ALA A 22 -13.98 -0.96 10.74
C ALA A 22 -13.10 -1.68 9.71
N ASP A 23 -13.06 -3.00 9.81
CA ASP A 23 -12.38 -3.83 8.83
C ASP A 23 -13.04 -3.68 7.46
N ILE A 24 -12.19 -3.53 6.44
CA ILE A 24 -12.56 -3.46 5.03
C ILE A 24 -12.16 -4.73 4.29
N PHE A 25 -11.50 -5.69 4.95
CA PHE A 25 -11.18 -7.00 4.41
C PHE A 25 -11.43 -8.10 5.45
N TYR A 26 -12.51 -8.85 5.32
CA TYR A 26 -12.84 -9.94 6.25
C TYR A 26 -12.20 -11.27 5.83
N ASP A 27 -11.97 -11.49 4.54
CA ASP A 27 -11.31 -12.69 4.05
C ASP A 27 -10.25 -12.39 2.97
N GLU A 28 -9.67 -13.45 2.42
CA GLU A 28 -8.65 -13.34 1.37
C GLU A 28 -9.23 -12.87 0.04
N LYS A 29 -10.47 -13.27 -0.27
CA LYS A 29 -11.16 -12.90 -1.52
C LYS A 29 -11.34 -11.38 -1.59
N ASP A 30 -11.59 -10.75 -0.45
CA ASP A 30 -11.68 -9.29 -0.35
C ASP A 30 -10.37 -8.62 -0.76
N ARG A 31 -9.23 -9.14 -0.30
CA ARG A 31 -7.90 -8.59 -0.60
C ARG A 31 -7.51 -8.85 -2.05
N TYR A 32 -7.74 -10.06 -2.54
CA TYR A 32 -7.56 -10.37 -3.96
C TYR A 32 -8.41 -9.48 -4.84
N LYS A 33 -9.68 -9.25 -4.52
CA LYS A 33 -10.53 -8.35 -5.32
C LYS A 33 -9.98 -6.93 -5.34
N TYR A 34 -9.47 -6.41 -4.22
CA TYR A 34 -8.83 -5.10 -4.19
C TYR A 34 -7.56 -5.04 -5.04
N LEU A 35 -6.70 -6.06 -4.96
CA LEU A 35 -5.49 -6.14 -5.79
C LEU A 35 -5.82 -6.23 -7.28
N THR A 36 -6.84 -7.00 -7.67
CA THR A 36 -7.34 -7.06 -9.06
C THR A 36 -7.81 -5.69 -9.53
N LEU A 37 -8.65 -5.00 -8.74
CA LEU A 37 -9.11 -3.65 -9.08
C LEU A 37 -7.95 -2.64 -9.16
N LEU A 38 -6.91 -2.80 -8.33
CA LEU A 38 -5.71 -1.97 -8.37
C LEU A 38 -4.88 -2.22 -9.64
N GLN A 39 -4.79 -3.48 -10.07
CA GLN A 39 -4.13 -3.84 -11.32
C GLN A 39 -4.89 -3.31 -12.54
N GLU A 40 -6.21 -3.47 -12.57
CA GLU A 40 -7.08 -2.89 -13.61
C GLU A 40 -6.94 -1.36 -13.65
N ALA A 41 -6.95 -0.71 -12.49
CA ALA A 41 -6.72 0.74 -12.37
C ALA A 41 -5.37 1.16 -12.99
N LYS A 42 -4.30 0.40 -12.73
CA LYS A 42 -2.96 0.66 -13.29
C LYS A 42 -2.92 0.48 -14.81
N LEU A 43 -3.65 -0.50 -15.35
CA LEU A 43 -3.74 -0.72 -16.80
C LEU A 43 -4.51 0.39 -17.51
N SER A 44 -5.63 0.86 -16.94
CA SER A 44 -6.44 1.93 -17.53
C SER A 44 -5.83 3.32 -17.33
N HIS A 45 -5.13 3.54 -16.22
CA HIS A 45 -4.52 4.81 -15.86
C HIS A 45 -3.08 4.54 -15.40
N PRO A 46 -2.09 4.63 -16.29
CA PRO A 46 -0.71 4.27 -15.95
C PRO A 46 -0.13 5.08 -14.78
N PHE A 47 0.40 4.37 -13.79
CA PHE A 47 1.22 4.87 -12.69
C PHE A 47 2.21 3.78 -12.26
N HIS A 48 3.26 4.14 -11.51
CA HIS A 48 4.12 3.14 -10.88
C HIS A 48 3.64 2.87 -9.46
N LEU A 49 3.49 1.59 -9.12
CA LEU A 49 3.20 1.14 -7.76
C LEU A 49 4.49 0.62 -7.16
N HIS A 50 5.05 1.30 -6.17
CA HIS A 50 6.32 0.88 -5.57
C HIS A 50 6.09 0.03 -4.34
N SER A 51 5.18 0.43 -3.45
CA SER A 51 4.91 -0.35 -2.24
C SER A 51 3.44 -0.41 -1.90
N PHE A 52 2.97 -1.54 -1.37
CA PHE A 52 1.63 -1.64 -0.82
C PHE A 52 1.60 -2.48 0.47
N CYS A 53 0.56 -2.23 1.29
CA CYS A 53 0.16 -3.08 2.40
C CYS A 53 -1.35 -2.97 2.61
N LEU A 54 -2.07 -4.10 2.59
CA LEU A 54 -3.51 -4.20 2.84
C LEU A 54 -3.74 -4.72 4.26
N MET A 55 -3.87 -3.80 5.22
CA MET A 55 -4.26 -4.11 6.59
C MET A 55 -5.76 -4.38 6.68
N SER A 56 -6.24 -5.02 7.75
CA SER A 56 -7.67 -5.39 7.88
C SER A 56 -8.62 -4.20 7.69
N ASN A 57 -8.31 -3.04 8.26
CA ASN A 57 -9.16 -1.83 8.23
C ASN A 57 -8.60 -0.67 7.39
N HIS A 58 -7.46 -0.82 6.73
CA HIS A 58 -6.91 0.24 5.89
C HIS A 58 -5.91 -0.26 4.85
N VAL A 59 -5.68 0.57 3.84
CA VAL A 59 -4.70 0.32 2.77
C VAL A 59 -3.64 1.41 2.80
N HIS A 60 -2.39 1.00 2.57
CA HIS A 60 -1.27 1.88 2.26
C HIS A 60 -0.72 1.59 0.86
N LEU A 61 -0.54 2.63 0.04
CA LEU A 61 0.11 2.55 -1.26
C LEU A 61 1.19 3.64 -1.36
N LEU A 62 2.34 3.32 -1.95
CA LEU A 62 3.33 4.27 -2.42
C LEU A 62 3.32 4.23 -3.94
N ILE A 63 2.84 5.31 -4.55
CA ILE A 63 2.74 5.42 -6.00
C ILE A 63 3.61 6.56 -6.51
N GLU A 64 4.04 6.44 -7.77
CA GLU A 64 4.59 7.54 -8.55
C GLU A 64 3.64 7.81 -9.73
N THR A 65 3.17 9.06 -9.84
CA THR A 65 2.32 9.49 -10.95
C THR A 65 3.13 9.56 -12.24
N ILE A 66 2.49 9.29 -13.38
CA ILE A 66 3.07 9.58 -14.70
C ILE A 66 2.45 10.88 -15.21
N GLU A 67 1.33 10.81 -15.93
CA GLU A 67 0.63 11.98 -16.50
C GLU A 67 -0.73 12.26 -15.85
N LEU A 68 -1.19 11.45 -14.89
CA LEU A 68 -2.53 11.55 -14.31
C LEU A 68 -2.49 11.66 -12.78
N PRO A 69 -3.42 12.44 -12.16
CA PRO A 69 -3.53 12.52 -10.73
C PRO A 69 -4.02 11.20 -10.12
N PRO A 70 -3.66 10.88 -8.87
CA PRO A 70 -4.16 9.67 -8.21
C PRO A 70 -5.70 9.60 -8.13
N GLY A 71 -6.36 10.75 -8.16
CA GLY A 71 -7.82 10.83 -8.12
C GLY A 71 -8.53 10.24 -9.33
N THR A 72 -7.87 10.08 -10.48
CA THR A 72 -8.49 9.49 -11.67
C THR A 72 -8.86 8.04 -11.43
N PHE A 73 -7.98 7.27 -10.79
CA PHE A 73 -8.19 5.84 -10.60
C PHE A 73 -8.63 5.46 -9.18
N MET A 74 -8.20 6.20 -8.15
CA MET A 74 -8.53 5.84 -6.76
C MET A 74 -10.03 5.93 -6.47
N LYS A 75 -10.74 6.89 -7.09
CA LYS A 75 -12.18 7.03 -6.93
C LYS A 75 -12.91 5.79 -7.46
N ASP A 76 -12.55 5.35 -8.65
CA ASP A 76 -13.22 4.24 -9.33
C ASP A 76 -12.87 2.92 -8.65
N LEU A 77 -11.61 2.72 -8.25
CA LEU A 77 -11.17 1.58 -7.44
C LEU A 77 -11.98 1.46 -6.15
N HIS A 78 -12.05 2.54 -5.35
CA HIS A 78 -12.78 2.51 -4.07
C HIS A 78 -14.29 2.37 -4.25
N SER A 79 -14.86 2.95 -5.30
CA SER A 79 -16.27 2.78 -5.64
C SER A 79 -16.59 1.32 -5.96
N GLN A 80 -15.84 0.72 -6.90
CA GLN A 80 -16.01 -0.67 -7.29
C GLN A 80 -15.79 -1.64 -6.13
N TYR A 81 -14.78 -1.38 -5.31
CA TYR A 81 -14.50 -2.19 -4.13
C TYR A 81 -15.62 -2.09 -3.09
N SER A 82 -16.12 -0.88 -2.81
CA SER A 82 -17.23 -0.68 -1.87
C SER A 82 -18.51 -1.38 -2.36
N MET A 83 -18.81 -1.31 -3.66
CA MET A 83 -19.96 -2.02 -4.24
C MET A 83 -19.82 -3.54 -4.09
N TYR A 84 -18.64 -4.09 -4.38
CA TYR A 84 -18.35 -5.50 -4.17
C TYR A 84 -18.55 -5.92 -2.72
N PHE A 85 -17.94 -5.19 -1.78
CA PHE A 85 -17.98 -5.50 -0.35
C PHE A 85 -19.40 -5.41 0.21
N ASN A 86 -20.12 -4.33 -0.11
CA ASN A 86 -21.49 -4.13 0.33
C ASN A 86 -22.42 -5.22 -0.22
N LYS A 87 -22.27 -5.60 -1.49
CA LYS A 87 -23.03 -6.70 -2.08
C LYS A 87 -22.72 -8.04 -1.41
N LYS A 88 -21.45 -8.32 -1.13
CA LYS A 88 -21.00 -9.59 -0.53
C LYS A 88 -21.51 -9.76 0.91
N TYR A 89 -21.53 -8.68 1.69
CA TYR A 89 -21.85 -8.74 3.12
C TYR A 89 -23.20 -8.13 3.50
N GLY A 90 -24.00 -7.71 2.53
CA GLY A 90 -25.34 -7.14 2.77
C GLY A 90 -25.34 -5.77 3.45
N TYR A 91 -24.25 -5.01 3.34
CA TYR A 91 -24.16 -3.66 3.92
C TYR A 91 -24.75 -2.59 3.01
N VAL A 92 -25.15 -1.47 3.62
CA VAL A 92 -25.57 -0.23 2.94
C VAL A 92 -24.70 0.92 3.45
N GLY A 93 -24.39 1.86 2.55
CA GLY A 93 -23.63 3.08 2.89
C GLY A 93 -22.14 2.99 2.57
N HIS A 94 -21.37 3.87 3.20
CA HIS A 94 -19.95 4.06 2.92
C HIS A 94 -19.08 3.02 3.64
N LEU A 95 -18.29 2.27 2.85
CA LEU A 95 -17.27 1.36 3.37
C LEU A 95 -16.06 2.14 3.93
N PHE A 96 -15.55 3.12 3.19
CA PHE A 96 -14.44 3.96 3.62
C PHE A 96 -14.93 5.17 4.42
N GLU A 97 -14.11 5.65 5.37
CA GLU A 97 -14.40 6.83 6.20
C GLU A 97 -14.57 8.11 5.38
N GLY A 98 -13.95 8.15 4.20
CA GLY A 98 -14.05 9.24 3.25
C GLY A 98 -13.14 9.02 2.05
N PRO A 99 -12.86 10.07 1.27
CA PRO A 99 -11.87 9.99 0.19
C PRO A 99 -10.50 9.56 0.73
N TYR A 100 -9.75 8.80 -0.07
CA TYR A 100 -8.35 8.49 0.22
C TYR A 100 -7.55 9.75 0.59
N LYS A 101 -6.54 9.62 1.44
CA LYS A 101 -5.51 10.66 1.66
C LYS A 101 -4.37 10.42 0.69
N ALA A 102 -3.77 11.47 0.16
CA ALA A 102 -2.55 11.42 -0.63
C ALA A 102 -1.58 12.48 -0.13
N LYS A 103 -0.48 12.05 0.46
CA LYS A 103 0.62 12.90 0.92
C LYS A 103 1.71 12.88 -0.13
N LEU A 104 2.10 14.06 -0.63
CA LEU A 104 3.25 14.22 -1.52
C LEU A 104 4.54 13.96 -0.73
N GLU A 105 5.43 13.14 -1.27
CA GLU A 105 6.77 12.94 -0.72
C GLU A 105 7.77 13.78 -1.53
N ASN A 106 8.55 14.60 -0.82
CA ASN A 106 9.31 15.69 -1.42
C ASN A 106 10.74 15.30 -1.85
N ASP A 107 11.25 14.17 -1.36
CA ASP A 107 12.61 13.71 -1.64
C ASP A 107 12.74 12.19 -1.55
N VAL A 108 13.88 11.68 -2.01
CA VAL A 108 14.20 10.24 -2.04
C VAL A 108 14.22 9.62 -0.65
N ASN A 109 14.75 10.32 0.37
CA ASN A 109 14.78 9.78 1.73
C ASN A 109 13.35 9.59 2.25
N ALA A 110 12.47 10.57 2.05
CA ALA A 110 11.05 10.46 2.41
C ALA A 110 10.38 9.27 1.72
N VAL A 111 10.64 9.07 0.41
CA VAL A 111 10.13 7.93 -0.36
C VAL A 111 10.61 6.59 0.22
N LEU A 112 11.91 6.45 0.52
CA LEU A 112 12.48 5.24 1.11
C LEU A 112 11.89 4.96 2.49
N GLN A 113 11.73 6.00 3.33
CA GLN A 113 11.12 5.90 4.64
C GLN A 113 9.65 5.48 4.58
N VAL A 114 8.88 5.99 3.61
CA VAL A 114 7.51 5.56 3.39
C VAL A 114 7.44 4.11 2.93
N SER A 115 8.30 3.69 1.99
CA SER A 115 8.37 2.29 1.55
C SER A 115 8.61 1.35 2.73
N ARG A 116 9.63 1.65 3.55
CA ARG A 116 9.91 0.93 4.79
C ARG A 116 8.73 0.94 5.75
N TYR A 117 8.10 2.09 5.96
CA TYR A 117 6.94 2.21 6.84
C TYR A 117 5.79 1.28 6.40
N ILE A 118 5.54 1.20 5.08
CA ILE A 118 4.48 0.38 4.50
C ILE A 118 4.77 -1.10 4.76
N HIS A 119 5.99 -1.55 4.48
CA HIS A 119 6.38 -2.96 4.68
C HIS A 119 6.43 -3.38 6.14
N LEU A 120 6.79 -2.47 7.06
CA LEU A 120 6.80 -2.74 8.50
C LEU A 120 5.43 -2.56 9.17
N ASN A 121 4.40 -2.14 8.44
CA ASN A 121 3.09 -1.88 9.04
C ASN A 121 2.48 -3.13 9.74
N PRO A 122 2.52 -4.34 9.13
CA PRO A 122 2.06 -5.56 9.78
C PRO A 122 2.86 -5.92 11.04
N CYS A 123 4.18 -5.69 11.03
CA CYS A 123 5.06 -5.94 12.17
C CYS A 123 4.75 -5.00 13.33
N ARG A 124 4.58 -3.70 13.04
CA ARG A 124 4.21 -2.68 14.03
C ARG A 124 2.82 -2.90 14.63
N ALA A 125 1.93 -3.53 13.88
CA ALA A 125 0.61 -3.94 14.34
C ALA A 125 0.61 -5.31 15.06
N LEU A 126 1.80 -5.92 15.25
CA LEU A 126 1.98 -7.23 15.88
C LEU A 126 1.22 -8.38 15.18
N ILE A 127 0.97 -8.24 13.88
CA ILE A 127 0.29 -9.27 13.06
C ILE A 127 1.30 -10.34 12.62
N THR A 128 2.55 -9.95 12.39
CA THR A 128 3.65 -10.84 12.04
C THR A 128 4.93 -10.37 12.72
N PHE A 129 5.91 -11.26 12.88
CA PHE A 129 7.23 -10.92 13.36
C PHE A 129 8.14 -10.41 12.22
N GLN A 130 8.11 -11.10 11.07
CA GLN A 130 8.87 -10.70 9.89
C GLN A 130 7.95 -10.10 8.82
N PRO A 131 8.36 -9.02 8.14
CA PRO A 131 7.56 -8.36 7.12
C PRO A 131 7.28 -9.25 5.89
N GLU A 132 8.18 -10.20 5.57
CA GLU A 132 8.03 -11.13 4.45
C GLU A 132 6.91 -12.16 4.65
N ASP A 133 6.54 -12.46 5.89
CA ASP A 133 5.47 -13.41 6.21
C ASP A 133 4.07 -12.82 5.96
N TYR A 134 3.96 -11.49 5.78
CA TYR A 134 2.69 -10.84 5.51
C TYR A 134 2.39 -10.75 4.01
N LYS A 135 1.70 -11.78 3.49
CA LYS A 135 1.34 -11.91 2.07
C LYS A 135 0.56 -10.74 1.44
N TRP A 136 -0.04 -9.87 2.26
CA TRP A 136 -0.82 -8.73 1.79
C TRP A 136 0.00 -7.43 1.73
N SER A 137 1.32 -7.57 1.65
CA SER A 137 2.26 -6.49 1.42
C SER A 137 3.19 -6.81 0.24
N SER A 138 3.73 -5.79 -0.40
CA SER A 138 4.68 -5.97 -1.49
C SER A 138 6.11 -6.31 -1.04
N TYR A 139 6.40 -6.42 0.26
CA TYR A 139 7.78 -6.62 0.73
C TYR A 139 8.43 -7.88 0.16
N ALA A 140 7.70 -9.00 0.09
CA ALA A 140 8.20 -10.23 -0.53
C ALA A 140 8.65 -10.03 -2.00
N HIS A 141 8.02 -9.08 -2.73
CA HIS A 141 8.39 -8.78 -4.12
C HIS A 141 9.76 -8.09 -4.22
N TYR A 142 10.22 -7.44 -3.16
CA TYR A 142 11.55 -6.83 -3.09
C TYR A 142 12.65 -7.87 -2.81
N LEU A 143 12.34 -8.90 -2.03
CA LEU A 143 13.29 -9.96 -1.69
C LEU A 143 13.49 -10.97 -2.82
N SER A 144 12.46 -11.17 -3.64
CA SER A 144 12.50 -12.10 -4.77
C SER A 144 11.73 -11.53 -5.96
N PRO A 145 12.31 -10.53 -6.66
CA PRO A 145 11.66 -9.92 -7.81
C PRO A 145 11.52 -10.95 -8.93
N THR A 146 10.28 -11.36 -9.23
CA THR A 146 9.95 -12.16 -10.42
C THR A 146 9.37 -11.24 -11.51
N PRO A 147 9.45 -11.62 -12.80
CA PRO A 147 8.89 -10.82 -13.89
C PRO A 147 7.41 -10.46 -13.67
N TYR A 148 6.58 -11.42 -13.25
CA TYR A 148 5.17 -11.19 -12.96
C TYR A 148 4.94 -10.10 -11.90
N TYR A 149 5.67 -10.16 -10.79
CA TYR A 149 5.54 -9.15 -9.73
C TYR A 149 6.11 -7.80 -10.15
N SER A 150 7.12 -7.77 -11.02
CA SER A 150 7.71 -6.54 -11.54
C SER A 150 6.75 -5.72 -12.41
N GLU A 151 5.82 -6.39 -13.09
CA GLU A 151 4.77 -5.74 -13.89
C GLU A 151 3.71 -5.09 -13.00
N PHE A 152 3.37 -5.70 -11.85
CA PHE A 152 2.40 -5.13 -10.92
C PHE A 152 3.05 -4.08 -9.99
N VAL A 153 4.19 -4.42 -9.38
CA VAL A 153 4.96 -3.61 -8.44
C VAL A 153 6.33 -3.25 -9.03
N THR A 154 6.57 -1.96 -9.23
CA THR A 154 7.83 -1.41 -9.74
C THR A 154 8.86 -1.32 -8.62
N THR A 155 9.50 -2.44 -8.30
CA THR A 155 10.52 -2.52 -7.23
C THR A 155 11.86 -1.89 -7.64
N SER A 156 12.19 -1.93 -8.93
CA SER A 156 13.49 -1.49 -9.50
C SER A 156 13.87 -0.07 -9.12
N THR A 157 12.92 0.88 -9.14
CA THR A 157 13.18 2.28 -8.80
C THR A 157 13.62 2.48 -7.35
N ILE A 158 13.04 1.73 -6.41
CA ILE A 158 13.46 1.82 -5.00
C ILE A 158 14.75 1.04 -4.79
N LEU A 159 14.87 -0.14 -5.40
CA LEU A 159 16.07 -0.98 -5.30
C LEU A 159 17.31 -0.32 -5.90
N SER A 160 17.18 0.58 -6.89
CA SER A 160 18.32 1.28 -7.50
C SER A 160 19.06 2.24 -6.54
N TYR A 161 18.43 2.63 -5.43
CA TYR A 161 19.10 3.41 -4.37
C TYR A 161 19.95 2.55 -3.43
N PHE A 162 19.95 1.23 -3.63
CA PHE A 162 20.71 0.27 -2.84
C PHE A 162 21.70 -0.47 -3.76
N LYS A 163 22.83 -0.86 -3.20
CA LYS A 163 23.86 -1.65 -3.90
C LYS A 163 23.31 -3.01 -4.35
N ASP A 164 22.47 -3.60 -3.50
CA ASP A 164 21.83 -4.90 -3.71
C ASP A 164 20.57 -5.03 -2.84
N VAL A 165 19.80 -6.09 -3.08
CA VAL A 165 18.59 -6.42 -2.30
C VAL A 165 18.91 -6.61 -0.82
N LYS A 166 20.13 -7.06 -0.47
CA LYS A 166 20.49 -7.29 0.93
C LYS A 166 20.62 -5.98 1.71
N GLN A 167 21.16 -4.94 1.09
CA GLN A 167 21.22 -3.61 1.70
C GLN A 167 19.81 -3.02 1.92
N TYR A 168 18.88 -3.26 0.98
CA TYR A 168 17.48 -2.89 1.18
C TYR A 168 16.83 -3.64 2.35
N GLU A 169 17.04 -4.95 2.43
CA GLU A 169 16.54 -5.78 3.54
C GLU A 169 17.06 -5.25 4.89
N VAL A 170 18.35 -4.94 4.99
CA VAL A 170 18.95 -4.32 6.19
C VAL A 170 18.29 -2.97 6.49
N PHE A 171 18.11 -2.10 5.49
CA PHE A 171 17.45 -0.81 5.67
C PHE A 171 16.04 -0.93 6.26
N VAL A 172 15.27 -1.93 5.83
CA VAL A 172 13.92 -2.20 6.35
C VAL A 172 13.98 -2.78 7.76
N GLN A 173 14.81 -3.82 7.97
CA GLN A 173 14.88 -4.52 9.25
C GLN A 173 15.54 -3.72 10.39
N LEU A 174 16.41 -2.74 10.09
CA LEU A 174 17.03 -1.88 11.11
C LEU A 174 15.99 -1.19 11.99
N GLU A 175 14.87 -0.75 11.42
CA GLU A 175 13.79 -0.15 12.19
C GLU A 175 12.90 -1.20 12.88
N ASN A 176 12.76 -2.40 12.30
CA ASN A 176 12.01 -3.49 12.92
C ASN A 176 12.66 -3.92 14.25
N LYS A 177 13.99 -3.97 14.30
CA LYS A 177 14.78 -4.34 15.49
C LYS A 177 14.87 -3.22 16.54
N ALA A 178 14.56 -1.97 16.18
CA ALA A 178 14.67 -0.81 17.07
C ALA A 178 13.48 -0.64 18.03
N ARG A 179 12.46 -1.52 17.98
CA ARG A 179 11.39 -1.56 18.98
C ARG A 179 11.56 -2.80 19.87
N PRO A 180 12.10 -2.68 21.09
CA PRO A 180 12.03 -3.75 22.06
C PRO A 180 10.56 -4.04 22.35
N GLY A 181 10.24 -5.34 22.48
CA GLY A 181 8.88 -5.83 22.67
C GLY A 181 8.12 -5.04 23.71
N HIS A 182 6.86 -4.74 23.41
CA HIS A 182 5.91 -4.42 24.47
C HIS A 182 5.83 -5.65 25.40
N PRO A 183 5.86 -5.46 26.73
CA PRO A 183 5.81 -6.57 27.67
C PRO A 183 4.54 -7.40 27.42
N ARG A 184 4.71 -8.72 27.38
CA ARG A 184 3.59 -9.65 27.51
C ARG A 184 3.02 -9.41 28.91
N ASN A 185 1.90 -8.69 29.01
CA ASN A 185 1.14 -8.71 30.25
C ASN A 185 0.46 -10.08 30.33
N GLY A 186 0.83 -10.82 31.39
CA GLY A 186 0.05 -11.93 31.90
C GLY A 186 -1.18 -11.45 32.67
#